data_AF-A0A357YD49-F1
#
_entry.id   AF-A0A357YD49-F1
#
_cell.length_a   1.000
_cell.length_b   1.000
_cell.length_c   1.000
_cell.angle_alpha   90.00
_cell.angle_beta   90.00
_cell.angle_gamma   90.00
#
_symmetry.space_group_name_H-M   'P 1'
#
loop_
_entity.id
_entity.type
_entity.pdbx_description
1 polymer ?
#
loop_
_entity_poly.entity_id
_entity_poly.type
_entity_poly.pdbx_seq_one_letter_code
_entity_poly.pdbx_strand_id
1 'polypeptide(L)' 'MTATGENFDVVVIGGGIVGTATALALTATHPGLKLALLEKEAHL' A
#
# COMPACT_ATOMS: atom_id res chain seq x y z
N MET A 1 0.48 -23.55 -12.40
CA MET A 1 1.14 -22.75 -11.34
C MET A 1 0.15 -21.67 -10.94
N THR A 2 -0.64 -21.89 -9.90
CA THR A 2 -1.60 -20.90 -9.39
C THR A 2 -0.82 -19.87 -8.59
N ALA A 3 -0.75 -18.62 -9.06
CA ALA A 3 -0.23 -17.52 -8.27
C ALA A 3 -1.16 -17.33 -7.07
N THR A 4 -0.75 -17.78 -5.89
CA THR A 4 -1.36 -17.37 -4.63
C THR A 4 -0.97 -15.92 -4.41
N GLY A 5 -1.77 -14.99 -4.94
CA GLY A 5 -1.59 -13.57 -4.67
C GLY A 5 -1.68 -13.33 -3.17
N GLU A 6 -0.74 -12.58 -2.60
CA GLU A 6 -0.85 -12.17 -1.21
C GLU A 6 -2.08 -11.27 -1.07
N ASN A 7 -2.99 -11.63 -0.17
CA ASN A 7 -4.15 -10.78 0.13
C ASN A 7 -3.66 -9.57 0.92
N PHE A 8 -3.95 -8.38 0.39
CA PHE A 8 -3.83 -7.10 1.09
C PHE A 8 -5.19 -6.71 1.65
N ASP A 9 -5.19 -6.13 2.85
CA ASP A 9 -6.39 -5.58 3.48
C ASP A 9 -6.75 -4.21 2.87
N VAL A 10 -5.73 -3.44 2.47
CA VAL A 10 -5.87 -2.11 1.88
C VAL A 10 -4.84 -1.92 0.76
N VAL A 11 -5.26 -1.29 -0.33
CA VAL A 11 -4.36 -0.83 -1.39
C VAL A 11 -4.54 0.69 -1.58
N VAL A 12 -3.44 1.43 -1.46
CA VAL A 12 -3.38 2.88 -1.74
C VAL A 12 -2.80 3.07 -3.15
N ILE A 13 -3.50 3.80 -4.00
CA ILE A 13 -3.08 4.09 -5.37
C ILE A 13 -2.59 5.54 -5.46
N GLY A 14 -1.32 5.72 -5.83
CA GLY A 14 -0.58 6.99 -5.89
C GLY A 14 0.44 7.11 -4.75
N GLY A 15 1.73 7.16 -5.09
CA GLY A 15 2.87 7.29 -4.17
C GLY A 15 3.27 8.74 -3.85
N GLY A 16 2.51 9.73 -4.33
CA GLY A 16 2.72 11.13 -3.98
C GLY A 16 2.52 11.43 -2.48
N ILE A 17 2.69 12.69 -2.08
CA ILE A 17 2.66 13.13 -0.67
C ILE A 17 1.42 12.64 0.06
N VAL A 18 0.24 12.77 -0.56
CA VAL A 18 -1.03 12.37 0.07
C VAL A 18 -1.09 10.86 0.25
N GLY A 19 -0.78 10.06 -0.78
CA GLY A 19 -0.86 8.61 -0.69
C GLY A 19 0.13 8.02 0.31
N THR A 20 1.35 8.56 0.37
CA THR A 20 2.34 8.17 1.37
C THR A 20 1.92 8.57 2.79
N ALA A 21 1.40 9.79 2.98
CA ALA A 21 0.89 10.23 4.28
C ALA A 21 -0.30 9.37 4.74
N THR A 22 -1.19 8.97 3.82
CA THR A 22 -2.30 8.06 4.09
C THR A 22 -1.80 6.67 4.49
N ALA A 23 -0.86 6.07 3.75
CA ALA A 23 -0.27 4.78 4.09
C ALA A 23 0.42 4.80 5.46
N LEU A 24 1.15 5.87 5.76
CA LEU A 24 1.80 6.08 7.06
C LEU A 24 0.77 6.18 8.20
N ALA A 25 -0.28 6.99 8.04
CA ALA A 25 -1.32 7.13 9.06
C ALA A 25 -2.05 5.80 9.32
N LEU A 26 -2.34 5.03 8.26
CA LEU A 26 -3.02 3.73 8.37
C LEU A 26 -2.15 2.69 9.09
N THR A 27 -0.87 2.59 8.72
CA THR A 27 0.06 1.64 9.35
C THR A 27 0.40 2.02 10.80
N ALA A 28 0.45 3.31 11.13
CA ALA A 28 0.65 3.79 12.50
C ALA A 28 -0.57 3.50 13.42
N THR A 29 -1.78 3.66 12.89
CA THR A 29 -3.02 3.45 13.67
C THR A 29 -3.48 1.99 13.69
N HIS A 30 -3.10 1.20 12.69
CA HIS A 30 -3.48 -0.20 12.52
C HIS A 30 -2.26 -1.04 12.12
N PRO A 31 -1.35 -1.35 13.06
CA PRO A 31 -0.07 -2.01 12.76
C PRO A 31 -0.19 -3.43 12.19
N GLY A 32 -1.38 -4.04 12.23
CA GLY A 32 -1.65 -5.35 11.65
C GLY A 32 -2.12 -5.32 10.18
N LEU A 33 -2.34 -4.15 9.58
CA LEU A 33 -2.81 -4.05 8.20
C LEU A 33 -1.74 -4.52 7.20
N LYS A 34 -2.12 -5.46 6.34
CA LYS A 34 -1.38 -5.74 5.11
C LYS A 34 -1.76 -4.72 4.06
N LEU A 35 -0.93 -3.68 3.93
CA LEU A 35 -1.17 -2.57 3.01
C LEU A 35 -0.21 -2.63 1.80
N ALA A 36 -0.72 -2.42 0.60
CA ALA A 36 0.07 -2.12 -0.59
C ALA A 36 -0.04 -0.63 -0.97
N LEU A 37 1.07 -0.02 -1.38
CA LEU A 37 1.11 1.32 -1.98
C LEU A 37 1.60 1.16 -3.42
N LEU A 38 0.80 1.59 -4.39
CA LEU A 38 1.13 1.49 -5.81
C LEU A 38 1.35 2.87 -6.41
N GLU A 39 2.41 3.03 -7.20
CA GLU A 39 2.69 4.23 -7.99
C GLU A 39 2.89 3.81 -9.45
N LYS A 40 2.51 4.68 -10.39
CA LYS A 40 2.64 4.43 -11.83
C LYS A 40 4.10 4.33 -12.22
N GLU A 41 4.96 5.17 -11.64
CA GLU A 41 6.38 5.15 -11.94
C GLU A 41 7.02 3.90 -11.33
N ALA A 42 7.60 3.05 -12.19
CA ALA A 42 8.35 1.87 -11.76
C ALA A 42 9.68 2.22 -11.07
N HIS A 43 10.10 3.49 -11.17
CA HIS A 43 11.30 4.03 -10.57
C HIS A 43 10.99 5.42 -9.99
N LEU A 44 10.85 5.45 -8.68
CA LEU A 44 10.85 6.65 -7.83
C LEU A 44 11.48 6.25 -6.49
#